data_AF-A0A7H8V5F2-F1
#
_entry.id   AF-A0A7H8V5F2-F1
#
_cell.length_a   1.000
_cell.length_b   1.000
_cell.length_c   1.000
_cell.angle_alpha   90.00
_cell.angle_beta   90.00
_cell.angle_gamma   90.00
#
_symmetry.space_group_name_H-M   'P 1'
#
loop_
_entity.id
_entity.type
_entity.pdbx_description
1 polymer ?
#
loop_
_entity_poly.entity_id
_entity_poly.type
_entity_poly.pdbx_seq_one_letter_code
_entity_poly.pdbx_strand_id
1 'polypeptide(L)'
;MILINKKIVAYFCILLAYASLAACSSDTDNTEALPSLSSSSSSISSSSSSSSTQNNSAKIDKAEKAKTEQEEKEAAEKAEKERIAQEEAQKAAEVQRQQEEAAAEAQKQQEEADAQVAQEQPQANVYYKNCSEARAAGAAPVYQGQPGYGRHLDRDGDGIGCEK
;
A
#
# COMPACT_ATOMS: atom_id res chain seq x y z
N MET A 1 -16.70 9.93 31.79
CA MET A 1 -17.07 8.50 31.81
C MET A 1 -18.18 8.11 30.84
N ILE A 2 -19.16 8.96 30.52
CA ILE A 2 -20.29 8.61 29.62
C ILE A 2 -19.86 8.35 28.15
N LEU A 3 -18.78 9.00 27.68
CA LEU A 3 -18.30 8.80 26.30
C LEU A 3 -17.58 7.46 26.06
N ILE A 4 -17.07 6.82 27.11
CA ILE A 4 -16.35 5.54 26.99
C ILE A 4 -17.35 4.39 26.76
N ASN A 5 -18.50 4.43 27.43
CA ASN A 5 -19.54 3.41 27.30
C ASN A 5 -20.21 3.44 25.91
N LYS A 6 -20.37 4.61 25.29
CA LYS A 6 -20.91 4.71 23.92
C LYS A 6 -19.97 4.10 22.88
N LYS A 7 -18.66 4.25 23.06
CA LYS A 7 -17.65 3.67 22.15
C LYS A 7 -17.57 2.16 22.29
N ILE A 8 -17.69 1.63 23.51
CA ILE A 8 -17.69 0.18 23.78
C ILE A 8 -18.94 -0.48 23.17
N VAL A 9 -20.13 0.12 23.33
CA VAL A 9 -21.37 -0.42 22.74
C VAL A 9 -21.34 -0.37 21.21
N ALA A 10 -20.78 0.68 20.62
CA ALA A 10 -20.64 0.77 19.16
C ALA A 10 -19.67 -0.29 18.61
N TYR A 11 -18.53 -0.52 19.28
CA TYR A 11 -17.57 -1.55 18.88
C TYR A 11 -18.15 -2.97 18.98
N PHE A 12 -18.97 -3.24 20.01
CA PHE A 12 -19.61 -4.53 20.19
C PHE A 12 -20.67 -4.81 19.11
N CYS A 13 -21.45 -3.79 18.72
CA CYS A 13 -22.41 -3.92 17.62
C CYS A 13 -21.74 -4.14 16.26
N ILE A 14 -20.59 -3.48 16.00
CA ILE A 14 -19.84 -3.65 14.76
C ILE A 14 -19.21 -5.06 14.71
N LEU A 15 -18.62 -5.53 15.81
CA LEU A 15 -18.04 -6.88 15.89
C LEU A 15 -19.09 -7.98 15.70
N LEU A 16 -20.29 -7.82 16.27
CA LEU A 16 -21.39 -8.77 16.07
C LEU A 16 -21.90 -8.79 14.62
N ALA A 17 -21.86 -7.66 13.91
CA ALA A 17 -22.23 -7.59 12.50
C ALA A 17 -21.19 -8.28 11.59
N TYR A 18 -19.89 -8.16 11.90
CA TYR A 18 -18.82 -8.80 11.12
C TYR A 18 -18.80 -10.34 11.25
N ALA A 19 -19.19 -10.88 12.41
CA ALA A 19 -19.28 -12.33 12.61
C ALA A 19 -20.34 -13.03 11.73
N SER A 20 -21.26 -12.25 11.15
CA SER A 20 -22.35 -12.78 10.30
C SER A 20 -21.99 -12.85 8.81
N LEU A 21 -20.89 -12.20 8.38
CA LEU A 21 -20.55 -12.06 6.96
C LEU A 21 -19.51 -13.09 6.45
N ALA A 22 -19.02 -13.97 7.33
CA ALA A 22 -17.95 -14.93 7.01
C ALA A 22 -18.44 -16.31 6.51
N ALA A 23 -19.65 -16.39 5.93
CA ALA A 23 -20.17 -17.62 5.35
C ALA A 23 -20.65 -17.39 3.91
N CYS A 24 -19.71 -17.34 2.97
CA CYS A 24 -19.84 -17.82 1.57
C CYS A 24 -18.51 -17.61 0.84
N SER A 25 -17.74 -18.68 0.63
CA SER A 25 -16.69 -18.75 -0.39
C SER A 25 -16.40 -20.21 -0.73
N SER A 26 -16.89 -20.64 -1.88
CA SER A 26 -16.49 -21.77 -2.75
C SER A 26 -17.41 -21.60 -3.98
N ASP A 27 -16.96 -21.51 -5.22
CA ASP A 27 -16.23 -22.55 -5.93
C ASP A 27 -15.31 -21.98 -7.02
N THR A 28 -14.14 -22.59 -7.12
CA THR A 28 -13.27 -22.68 -8.28
C THR A 28 -13.83 -23.67 -9.29
N ASP A 29 -13.75 -23.40 -10.59
CA ASP A 29 -13.30 -24.45 -11.53
C ASP A 29 -12.71 -23.89 -12.82
N ASN A 30 -11.75 -24.67 -13.32
CA ASN A 30 -10.76 -24.37 -14.33
C ASN A 30 -11.18 -25.00 -15.69
N THR A 31 -10.27 -25.01 -16.67
CA THR A 31 -10.21 -25.93 -17.85
C THR A 31 -11.07 -25.56 -19.09
N GLU A 32 -10.66 -25.62 -20.37
CA GLU A 32 -9.57 -26.30 -21.10
C GLU A 32 -9.19 -25.62 -22.45
N ALA A 33 -7.91 -25.77 -22.82
CA ALA A 33 -7.33 -26.13 -24.12
C ALA A 33 -7.69 -25.39 -25.44
N LEU A 34 -6.64 -24.80 -26.06
CA LEU A 34 -6.34 -24.85 -27.50
C LEU A 34 -5.44 -26.10 -27.77
N PRO A 35 -4.95 -26.45 -28.99
CA PRO A 35 -5.15 -25.93 -30.36
C PRO A 35 -5.32 -27.06 -31.44
N SER A 36 -5.47 -26.72 -32.74
CA SER A 36 -4.62 -27.24 -33.85
C SER A 36 -5.20 -27.04 -35.26
N LEU A 37 -4.27 -26.88 -36.20
CA LEU A 37 -4.39 -26.54 -37.62
C LEU A 37 -4.76 -27.76 -38.48
N SER A 38 -5.39 -27.53 -39.65
CA SER A 38 -5.05 -28.28 -40.86
C SER A 38 -5.59 -27.60 -42.13
N SER A 39 -4.66 -27.21 -42.99
CA SER A 39 -4.87 -26.78 -44.38
C SER A 39 -5.25 -27.96 -45.28
N SER A 40 -6.02 -27.71 -46.34
CA SER A 40 -6.00 -28.51 -47.57
C SER A 40 -6.48 -27.65 -48.75
N SER A 41 -5.55 -27.35 -49.65
CA SER A 41 -5.69 -27.04 -51.08
C SER A 41 -6.48 -28.18 -51.79
N SER A 42 -7.11 -28.08 -52.97
CA SER A 42 -6.96 -27.22 -54.16
C SER A 42 -8.09 -27.54 -55.17
N SER A 43 -8.45 -26.53 -55.98
CA SER A 43 -8.90 -26.54 -57.39
C SER A 43 -9.87 -27.62 -57.93
N ILE A 44 -11.04 -27.18 -58.43
CA ILE A 44 -11.56 -27.66 -59.73
C ILE A 44 -12.34 -26.54 -60.44
N SER A 45 -12.03 -26.38 -61.72
CA SER A 45 -12.47 -25.32 -62.63
C SER A 45 -13.88 -25.55 -63.21
N SER A 46 -14.54 -24.42 -63.50
CA SER A 46 -15.36 -24.13 -64.70
C SER A 46 -16.47 -25.12 -65.12
N SER A 47 -17.71 -24.63 -65.17
CA SER A 47 -18.35 -24.18 -66.42
C SER A 47 -19.85 -23.90 -66.22
N SER A 48 -20.30 -22.77 -66.82
CA SER A 48 -21.61 -22.48 -67.42
C SER A 48 -22.76 -23.47 -67.13
N SER A 49 -23.98 -23.06 -66.82
CA SER A 49 -24.80 -22.20 -67.68
C SER A 49 -26.12 -21.89 -66.98
N SER A 50 -26.62 -20.68 -67.22
CA SER A 50 -28.03 -20.37 -67.49
C SER A 50 -29.05 -20.40 -66.34
N SER A 51 -29.59 -19.20 -66.13
CA SER A 51 -31.01 -18.90 -65.89
C SER A 51 -31.63 -19.38 -64.59
N SER A 52 -31.56 -18.53 -63.58
CA SER A 52 -32.73 -17.80 -63.04
C SER A 52 -32.36 -17.28 -61.65
N THR A 53 -32.42 -15.95 -61.50
CA THR A 53 -32.65 -15.16 -60.28
C THR A 53 -32.00 -13.80 -60.51
N GLN A 54 -32.65 -12.99 -61.35
CA GLN A 54 -32.55 -11.55 -61.13
C GLN A 54 -33.28 -11.28 -59.81
N ASN A 55 -32.67 -10.42 -58.97
CA ASN A 55 -33.26 -9.78 -57.79
C ASN A 55 -32.93 -10.41 -56.42
N ASN A 56 -31.65 -10.45 -56.03
CA ASN A 56 -31.21 -10.51 -54.61
C ASN A 56 -29.77 -10.01 -54.37
N SER A 57 -29.21 -9.15 -55.23
CA SER A 57 -27.81 -8.68 -55.09
C SER A 57 -27.65 -7.36 -54.31
N ALA A 58 -28.74 -6.70 -53.90
CA ALA A 58 -28.68 -5.42 -53.16
C ALA A 58 -29.09 -5.53 -51.68
N LYS A 59 -29.47 -6.74 -51.21
CA LYS A 59 -29.94 -6.97 -49.83
C LYS A 59 -28.89 -7.66 -48.95
N ILE A 60 -27.85 -8.25 -49.54
CA ILE A 60 -26.76 -8.95 -48.84
C ILE A 60 -25.69 -7.94 -48.38
N ASP A 61 -25.27 -7.00 -49.25
CA ASP A 61 -24.21 -6.01 -48.94
C ASP A 61 -24.57 -5.02 -47.81
N LYS A 62 -25.88 -4.80 -47.57
CA LYS A 62 -26.36 -3.89 -46.52
C LYS A 62 -26.44 -4.56 -45.14
N ALA A 63 -26.51 -5.90 -45.09
CA ALA A 63 -26.54 -6.65 -43.83
C ALA A 63 -25.13 -6.88 -43.27
N GLU A 64 -24.11 -7.01 -44.13
CA GLU A 64 -22.72 -7.23 -43.72
C GLU A 64 -22.09 -5.94 -43.14
N LYS A 65 -22.34 -4.78 -43.76
CA LYS A 65 -21.87 -3.47 -43.26
C LYS A 65 -22.44 -3.10 -41.89
N ALA A 66 -23.68 -3.49 -41.60
CA ALA A 66 -24.32 -3.24 -40.30
C ALA A 66 -23.75 -4.15 -39.18
N LYS A 67 -23.27 -5.35 -39.52
CA LYS A 67 -22.66 -6.28 -38.56
C LYS A 67 -21.26 -5.83 -38.13
N THR A 68 -20.45 -5.32 -39.06
CA THR A 68 -19.12 -4.77 -38.77
C THR A 68 -19.18 -3.49 -37.93
N GLU A 69 -20.14 -2.59 -38.19
CA GLU A 69 -20.33 -1.35 -37.40
C GLU A 69 -20.78 -1.63 -35.96
N GLN A 70 -21.56 -2.70 -35.73
CA GLN A 70 -21.96 -3.10 -34.37
C GLN A 70 -20.80 -3.71 -33.58
N GLU A 71 -20.02 -4.59 -34.22
CA GLU A 71 -18.82 -5.20 -33.61
C GLU A 71 -17.76 -4.14 -33.27
N GLU A 72 -17.59 -3.11 -34.10
CA GLU A 72 -16.66 -2.00 -33.82
C GLU A 72 -17.13 -1.11 -32.66
N LYS A 73 -18.44 -0.87 -32.53
CA LYS A 73 -19.01 -0.10 -31.41
C LYS A 73 -18.91 -0.86 -30.07
N GLU A 74 -19.16 -2.17 -30.08
CA GLU A 74 -19.00 -3.02 -28.88
C GLU A 74 -17.52 -3.16 -28.49
N ALA A 75 -16.60 -3.22 -29.46
CA ALA A 75 -15.16 -3.20 -29.20
C ALA A 75 -14.70 -1.85 -28.59
N ALA A 76 -15.24 -0.72 -29.08
CA ALA A 76 -14.94 0.60 -28.54
C ALA A 76 -15.47 0.79 -27.11
N GLU A 77 -16.70 0.34 -26.81
CA GLU A 77 -17.27 0.38 -25.47
C GLU A 77 -16.50 -0.53 -24.49
N LYS A 78 -16.10 -1.73 -24.92
CA LYS A 78 -15.28 -2.63 -24.13
C LYS A 78 -13.90 -2.02 -23.82
N ALA A 79 -13.25 -1.41 -24.81
CA ALA A 79 -11.97 -0.73 -24.63
C ALA A 79 -12.08 0.47 -23.67
N GLU A 80 -13.18 1.23 -23.73
CA GLU A 80 -13.43 2.33 -22.79
C GLU A 80 -13.65 1.83 -21.36
N LYS A 81 -14.44 0.76 -21.19
CA LYS A 81 -14.67 0.14 -19.88
C LYS A 81 -13.39 -0.44 -19.27
N GLU A 82 -12.53 -1.06 -20.09
CA GLU A 82 -11.21 -1.54 -19.65
C GLU A 82 -10.30 -0.39 -19.26
N ARG A 83 -10.30 0.73 -20.00
CA ARG A 83 -9.53 1.92 -19.64
C ARG A 83 -10.00 2.53 -18.32
N ILE A 84 -11.30 2.61 -18.10
CA ILE A 84 -11.87 3.11 -16.82
C ILE A 84 -11.48 2.17 -15.67
N ALA A 85 -11.61 0.85 -15.85
CA ALA A 85 -11.22 -0.12 -14.84
C ALA A 85 -9.70 -0.05 -14.52
N GLN A 86 -8.86 0.15 -15.53
CA GLN A 86 -7.41 0.33 -15.35
C GLN A 86 -7.09 1.64 -14.63
N GLU A 87 -7.78 2.75 -14.97
CA GLU A 87 -7.60 4.04 -14.30
C GLU A 87 -8.03 3.98 -12.83
N GLU A 88 -9.15 3.33 -12.53
CA GLU A 88 -9.61 3.13 -11.15
C GLU A 88 -8.66 2.23 -10.35
N ALA A 89 -8.12 1.16 -10.96
CA ALA A 89 -7.10 0.32 -10.33
C ALA A 89 -5.81 1.08 -10.05
N GLN A 90 -5.35 1.94 -10.97
CA GLN A 90 -4.19 2.80 -10.76
C GLN A 90 -4.43 3.83 -9.66
N LYS A 91 -5.61 4.46 -9.62
CA LYS A 91 -5.98 5.39 -8.55
C LYS A 91 -6.06 4.69 -7.19
N ALA A 92 -6.62 3.49 -7.13
CA ALA A 92 -6.67 2.71 -5.90
C ALA A 92 -5.26 2.34 -5.40
N ALA A 93 -4.36 1.94 -6.31
CA ALA A 93 -2.96 1.64 -5.97
C ALA A 93 -2.21 2.88 -5.47
N GLU A 94 -2.44 4.05 -6.08
CA GLU A 94 -1.83 5.31 -5.65
C GLU A 94 -2.32 5.72 -4.26
N VAL A 95 -3.62 5.61 -3.98
CA VAL A 95 -4.17 5.88 -2.63
C VAL A 95 -3.56 4.94 -1.60
N GLN A 96 -3.38 3.66 -1.93
CA GLN A 96 -2.74 2.70 -1.03
C GLN A 96 -1.28 3.06 -0.74
N ARG A 97 -0.52 3.48 -1.76
CA ARG A 97 0.86 3.94 -1.58
C ARG A 97 0.95 5.20 -0.71
N GLN A 98 0.06 6.16 -0.92
CA GLN A 98 0.00 7.37 -0.09
C GLN A 98 -0.34 7.06 1.37
N GLN A 99 -1.22 6.08 1.62
CA GLN A 99 -1.51 5.61 2.98
C GLN A 99 -0.31 4.93 3.64
N GLU A 100 0.44 4.13 2.88
CA GLU A 100 1.67 3.49 3.37
C GLU A 100 2.76 4.52 3.66
N GLU A 101 2.95 5.52 2.80
CA GLU A 101 3.90 6.61 2.99
C GLU A 101 3.52 7.48 4.21
N ALA A 102 2.25 7.84 4.36
CA ALA A 102 1.77 8.58 5.53
C ALA A 102 1.94 7.77 6.83
N ALA A 103 1.73 6.46 6.79
CA ALA A 103 1.97 5.58 7.93
C ALA A 103 3.46 5.50 8.29
N ALA A 104 4.35 5.44 7.29
CA ALA A 104 5.79 5.44 7.48
C ALA A 104 6.28 6.79 8.06
N GLU A 105 5.74 7.91 7.59
CA GLU A 105 6.06 9.23 8.13
C GLU A 105 5.62 9.38 9.59
N ALA A 106 4.42 8.90 9.93
CA ALA A 106 3.93 8.89 11.30
C ALA A 106 4.81 8.04 12.24
N GLN A 107 5.28 6.87 11.78
CA GLN A 107 6.22 6.05 12.54
C GLN A 107 7.55 6.77 12.78
N LYS A 108 8.10 7.44 11.76
CA LYS A 108 9.35 8.20 11.89
C LYS A 108 9.22 9.37 12.88
N GLN A 109 8.07 10.06 12.89
CA GLN A 109 7.81 11.15 13.85
C GLN A 109 7.69 10.61 15.29
N GLN A 110 7.08 9.43 15.46
CA GLN A 110 6.99 8.77 16.77
C GLN A 110 8.38 8.38 17.29
N GLU A 111 9.24 7.80 16.46
CA GLU A 111 10.62 7.44 16.84
C GLU A 111 11.45 8.67 17.23
N GLU A 112 11.30 9.78 16.51
CA GLU A 112 11.97 11.04 16.83
C GLU A 112 11.46 11.63 18.16
N ALA A 113 10.16 11.57 18.42
CA ALA A 113 9.57 12.02 19.69
C ALA A 113 10.06 11.17 20.88
N ASP A 114 10.11 9.84 20.73
CA ASP A 114 10.63 8.95 21.79
C ASP A 114 12.13 9.20 22.06
N ALA A 115 12.92 9.50 21.01
CA ALA A 115 14.32 9.88 21.16
C ALA A 115 14.51 11.22 21.89
N GLN A 116 13.64 12.20 21.67
CA GLN A 116 13.68 13.49 22.38
C GLN A 116 13.34 13.32 23.87
N VAL A 117 12.33 12.50 24.20
CA VAL A 117 11.98 12.20 25.60
C VAL A 117 13.10 11.49 26.35
N ALA A 118 13.91 10.67 25.67
CA ALA A 118 15.07 10.00 26.27
C ALA A 118 16.21 10.98 26.63
N GLN A 119 16.33 12.13 25.96
CA GLN A 119 17.37 13.14 26.23
C GLN A 119 16.98 14.12 27.35
N GLU A 120 15.68 14.28 27.63
CA GLU A 120 15.15 15.15 28.70
C GLU A 120 14.89 14.43 30.02
N GLN A 121 15.51 13.27 30.26
CA GLN A 121 15.55 12.69 31.60
C GLN A 121 15.99 13.78 32.59
N PRO A 122 15.19 14.07 33.65
CA PRO A 122 15.52 15.12 34.60
C PRO A 122 16.93 14.81 35.11
N GLN A 123 17.87 15.69 34.77
CA GLN A 123 19.26 15.60 35.21
C GLN A 123 19.19 15.59 36.74
N ALA A 124 19.21 14.38 37.32
CA ALA A 124 19.12 14.22 38.76
C ALA A 124 20.23 15.09 39.33
N ASN A 125 19.89 15.96 40.28
CA ASN A 125 20.80 16.98 40.78
C ASN A 125 21.82 16.32 41.72
N VAL A 126 22.66 15.45 41.14
CA VAL A 126 23.76 14.76 41.78
C VAL A 126 24.84 15.81 42.02
N TYR A 127 25.38 15.83 43.24
CA TYR A 127 26.44 16.77 43.63
C TYR A 127 27.53 16.00 44.36
N TYR A 128 28.77 16.13 43.89
CA TYR A 128 29.94 15.59 44.56
C TYR A 128 30.75 16.73 45.15
N LYS A 129 31.11 16.65 46.44
CA LYS A 129 31.93 17.68 47.08
C LYS A 129 33.35 17.69 46.54
N ASN A 130 33.88 16.52 46.17
CA ASN A 130 35.24 16.34 45.68
C ASN A 130 35.39 15.04 44.86
N CYS A 131 36.53 14.89 44.20
CA CYS A 131 36.81 13.71 43.39
C CYS A 131 36.92 12.39 44.15
N SER A 132 37.24 12.42 45.45
CA SER A 132 37.25 11.19 46.26
C SER A 132 35.83 10.66 46.46
N GLU A 133 34.85 11.53 46.67
CA GLU A 133 33.44 11.16 46.77
C GLU A 133 32.90 10.66 45.43
N ALA A 134 33.22 11.34 44.32
CA ALA A 134 32.83 10.90 42.98
C ALA A 134 33.42 9.52 42.63
N ARG A 135 34.69 9.28 42.96
CA ARG A 135 35.35 7.96 42.79
C ARG A 135 34.75 6.90 43.69
N ALA A 136 34.44 7.22 44.95
CA ALA A 136 33.80 6.28 45.88
C ALA A 136 32.40 5.88 45.42
N ALA A 137 31.68 6.79 44.77
CA ALA A 137 30.39 6.53 44.13
C ALA A 137 30.50 5.79 42.78
N GLY A 138 31.72 5.56 42.27
CA GLY A 138 31.94 4.94 40.96
C GLY A 138 31.55 5.83 39.77
N ALA A 139 31.42 7.14 39.97
CA ALA A 139 30.97 8.10 38.96
C ALA A 139 32.11 8.80 38.22
N ALA A 140 33.36 8.60 38.62
CA ALA A 140 34.52 9.19 37.95
C ALA A 140 35.01 8.31 36.78
N PRO A 141 35.41 8.90 35.64
CA PRO A 141 35.45 10.33 35.34
C PRO A 141 34.06 10.94 35.11
N VAL A 142 33.85 12.17 35.59
CA VAL A 142 32.58 12.90 35.49
C VAL A 142 32.67 13.89 34.32
N TYR A 143 31.89 13.68 33.27
CA TYR A 143 31.98 14.51 32.07
C TYR A 143 31.08 15.75 32.13
N GLN A 144 31.50 16.83 31.47
CA GLN A 144 30.66 18.01 31.31
C GLN A 144 29.30 17.66 30.68
N GLY A 145 28.22 18.12 31.29
CA GLY A 145 26.84 17.84 30.86
C GLY A 145 26.24 16.59 31.50
N GLN A 146 27.02 15.78 32.22
CA GLN A 146 26.48 14.68 33.04
C GLN A 146 26.03 15.19 34.41
N PRO A 147 25.01 14.55 35.03
CA PRO A 147 24.61 14.85 36.39
C PRO A 147 25.78 14.58 37.35
N GLY A 148 26.06 15.52 38.26
CA GLY A 148 27.23 15.42 39.14
C GLY A 148 28.44 16.24 38.71
N TYR A 149 28.48 16.73 37.46
CA TYR A 149 29.58 17.59 37.01
C TYR A 149 29.55 18.94 37.71
N GLY A 150 30.70 19.34 38.27
CA GLY A 150 30.92 20.67 38.80
C GLY A 150 32.30 21.16 38.42
N ARG A 151 32.45 22.45 38.12
CA ARG A 151 33.73 23.07 37.74
C ARG A 151 34.82 22.90 38.80
N HIS A 152 34.47 22.61 40.06
CA HIS A 152 35.43 22.32 41.14
C HIS A 152 36.03 20.90 41.06
N LEU A 153 35.48 20.01 40.24
CA LEU A 153 35.98 18.64 40.02
C LEU A 153 36.97 18.55 38.84
N ASP A 154 36.90 19.52 37.92
CA ASP A 154 37.74 19.67 36.73
C ASP A 154 38.74 20.80 36.98
N ARG A 155 39.98 20.43 37.33
CA ARG A 155 41.01 21.40 37.75
C ARG A 155 41.68 22.08 36.55
N ASP A 156 41.72 21.40 35.41
CA ASP A 156 42.32 21.82 34.15
C ASP A 156 41.33 22.60 33.27
N GLY A 157 40.04 22.34 33.42
CA GLY A 157 38.97 22.98 32.66
C GLY A 157 38.67 22.32 31.31
N ASP A 158 39.08 21.08 31.09
CA ASP A 158 38.96 20.37 29.80
C ASP A 158 37.62 19.65 29.60
N GLY A 159 36.76 19.67 30.62
CA GLY A 159 35.44 19.03 30.59
C GLY A 159 35.43 17.59 31.13
N ILE A 160 36.54 17.09 31.68
CA ILE A 160 36.65 15.76 32.30
C ILE A 160 37.01 15.92 33.78
N GLY A 161 36.00 15.87 34.65
CA GLY A 161 36.21 15.92 36.10
C GLY A 161 36.78 14.61 36.66
N CYS A 162 37.69 14.71 37.62
CA CYS A 162 38.21 13.58 38.40
C CYS A 162 38.94 12.49 37.61
N GLU A 163 39.56 12.86 36.49
CA GLU A 163 40.40 12.00 35.63
C GLU A 163 41.71 11.52 36.26
N LYS A 164 42.19 12.19 37.32
CA LYS A 164 43.45 11.90 38.04
C LYS A 164 43.18 11.64 39.52
#